data_AF-A0A8S9FLB7-F1
#
_entry.id   AF-A0A8S9FLB7-F1
#
_cell.length_a   1.000
_cell.length_b   1.000
_cell.length_c   1.000
_cell.angle_alpha   90.00
_cell.angle_beta   90.00
_cell.angle_gamma   90.00
#
_symmetry.space_group_name_H-M   'P 1'
#
loop_
_entity.id
_entity.type
_entity.pdbx_description
1 polymer ?
#
loop_
_entity_poly.entity_id
_entity_poly.type
_entity_poly.pdbx_seq_one_letter_code
_entity_poly.pdbx_strand_id
1 'polypeptide(L)'
;MSKGKEVAVDRDRAKTPSEEELYHHLLNGVTWTPTRFADLDLLKEVDLDSDIEAMLGHLKMPKLLTMAYPAYRDVSCQFLSSLEVTYHDAPHVRQGWGKIKFKVNGREYNMNFKDTGRVMGFQDLADYSLPKCENLPTQLWKLITGNKHSTGVDKNSHIRHPSVRYLHRMLVHAFYPRKQDGNVTEEDMRLLCPAIRSPGTLPLPSNDIYASFGMVSFFVNRLEHYRDWAWTQQGLSSSMTLT
;
A
#
# COMPACT_ATOMS: atom_id res chain seq x y z
N MET A 1 -0.88 45.37 10.09
CA MET A 1 -1.65 44.13 10.23
C MET A 1 -0.67 42.97 10.27
N SER A 2 -0.48 42.37 11.45
CA SER A 2 0.50 41.30 11.66
C SER A 2 -0.10 39.98 11.16
N LYS A 3 0.56 39.33 10.20
CA LYS A 3 0.23 37.96 9.79
C LYS A 3 0.56 37.04 10.97
N GLY A 4 -0.48 36.49 11.61
CA GLY A 4 -0.33 35.47 12.63
C GLY A 4 0.46 34.29 12.06
N LYS A 5 1.60 34.00 12.68
CA LYS A 5 2.36 32.77 12.46
C LYS A 5 1.47 31.64 12.98
N GLU A 6 0.94 30.78 12.10
CA GLU A 6 0.36 29.50 12.52
C GLU A 6 1.47 28.74 13.25
N VAL A 7 1.32 28.64 14.57
CA VAL A 7 2.20 27.82 15.39
C VAL A 7 1.86 26.38 15.06
N ALA A 8 2.76 25.70 14.34
CA ALA A 8 2.69 24.26 14.19
C ALA A 8 2.78 23.63 15.58
N VAL A 9 1.65 23.20 16.12
CA VAL A 9 1.60 22.47 17.39
C VAL A 9 2.23 21.11 17.13
N ASP A 10 3.37 20.85 17.77
CA ASP A 10 4.02 19.55 17.73
C ASP A 10 3.07 18.53 18.34
N ARG A 11 2.59 17.58 17.53
CA ARG A 11 1.65 16.55 18.00
C ARG A 11 2.41 15.42 18.65
N ASP A 12 2.06 15.14 19.89
CA ASP A 12 2.66 14.07 20.68
C ASP A 12 2.40 12.70 20.03
N ARG A 13 3.47 12.00 19.68
CA ARG A 13 3.43 10.64 19.12
C ARG A 13 2.90 9.61 20.13
N ALA A 14 2.89 9.93 21.42
CA ALA A 14 2.34 9.08 22.47
C ALA A 14 0.83 9.27 22.67
N LYS A 15 0.22 10.33 22.09
CA LYS A 15 -1.23 10.57 22.20
C LYS A 15 -1.97 9.83 21.08
N THR A 16 -2.90 8.95 21.45
CA THR A 16 -3.93 8.46 20.54
C THR A 16 -4.99 9.55 20.34
N PRO A 17 -5.20 10.05 19.12
CA PRO A 17 -6.24 11.05 18.87
C PRO A 17 -7.63 10.44 19.03
N SER A 18 -8.60 11.27 19.38
CA SER A 18 -10.01 10.88 19.20
C SER A 18 -10.38 10.82 17.71
N GLU A 19 -11.46 10.11 17.39
CA GLU A 19 -12.01 10.01 16.03
C GLU A 19 -12.23 11.39 15.40
N GLU A 20 -12.80 12.34 16.14
CA GLU A 20 -13.09 13.70 15.65
C GLU A 20 -11.82 14.52 15.40
N GLU A 21 -10.84 14.43 16.32
CA GLU A 21 -9.55 15.11 16.15
C GLU A 21 -8.81 14.60 14.91
N LEU A 22 -8.83 13.29 14.67
CA LEU A 22 -8.20 12.67 13.52
C LEU A 22 -8.94 13.01 12.22
N TYR A 23 -10.28 12.99 12.23
CA TYR A 23 -11.10 13.39 11.08
C TYR A 23 -10.79 14.82 10.64
N HIS A 24 -10.83 15.78 11.56
CA HIS A 24 -10.50 17.17 11.25
C HIS A 24 -9.08 17.33 10.73
N HIS A 25 -8.13 16.56 11.26
CA HIS A 25 -6.76 16.61 10.77
C HIS A 25 -6.62 16.04 9.37
N LEU A 26 -7.20 14.86 9.09
CA LEU A 26 -7.20 14.26 7.76
C LEU A 26 -7.85 15.19 6.73
N LEU A 27 -8.94 15.85 7.11
CA LEU A 27 -9.64 16.76 6.22
C LEU A 27 -8.82 18.02 5.95
N ASN A 28 -8.27 18.68 6.97
CA ASN A 28 -7.72 20.03 6.82
C ASN A 28 -6.19 20.12 6.84
N GLY A 29 -5.53 19.19 7.53
CA GLY A 29 -4.08 19.23 7.75
C GLY A 29 -3.26 18.32 6.82
N VAL A 30 -3.90 17.41 6.09
CA VAL A 30 -3.26 16.55 5.08
C VAL A 30 -3.52 17.08 3.68
N THR A 31 -2.49 17.13 2.83
CA THR A 31 -2.64 17.55 1.43
C THR A 31 -2.96 16.33 0.56
N TRP A 32 -4.16 16.30 0.00
CA TRP A 32 -4.56 15.19 -0.87
C TRP A 32 -4.17 15.48 -2.33
N THR A 33 -3.35 14.63 -2.96
CA THR A 33 -3.09 14.69 -4.40
C THR A 33 -4.13 13.90 -5.20
N PRO A 34 -4.40 14.32 -6.44
CA PRO A 34 -5.22 13.53 -7.35
C PRO A 34 -4.67 12.13 -7.57
N THR A 35 -5.59 11.17 -7.62
CA THR A 35 -5.29 9.76 -7.88
C THR A 35 -4.77 9.55 -9.27
N ARG A 36 -3.65 8.83 -9.38
CA ARG A 36 -3.08 8.42 -10.66
C ARG A 36 -3.50 6.99 -10.91
N PHE A 37 -4.39 6.82 -11.88
CA PHE A 37 -4.78 5.50 -12.35
C PHE A 37 -3.86 5.05 -13.47
N ALA A 38 -3.83 3.74 -13.70
CA ALA A 38 -3.14 3.19 -14.85
C ALA A 38 -3.81 3.69 -16.13
N ASP A 39 -3.00 4.21 -17.05
CA ASP A 39 -3.44 4.53 -18.40
C ASP A 39 -3.39 3.23 -19.22
N LEU A 40 -4.55 2.60 -19.37
CA LEU A 40 -4.67 1.29 -20.02
C LEU A 40 -4.35 1.36 -21.52
N ASP A 41 -4.64 2.49 -22.16
CA ASP A 41 -4.38 2.68 -23.58
C ASP A 41 -2.88 2.87 -23.80
N LEU A 42 -2.23 3.68 -22.97
CA LEU A 42 -0.77 3.83 -22.99
C LEU A 42 -0.07 2.49 -22.72
N LEU A 43 -0.51 1.72 -21.71
CA LEU A 43 0.09 0.43 -21.39
C LEU A 43 0.03 -0.56 -22.56
N LYS A 44 -1.05 -0.52 -23.35
CA LYS A 44 -1.17 -1.30 -24.58
C LYS A 44 -0.28 -0.76 -25.68
N GLU A 45 -0.24 0.57 -25.86
CA GLU A 45 0.59 1.22 -26.89
C GLU A 45 2.09 0.92 -26.71
N VAL A 46 2.54 0.79 -25.46
CA VAL A 46 3.93 0.45 -25.13
C VAL A 46 4.17 -1.03 -24.84
N ASP A 47 3.21 -1.90 -25.15
CA ASP A 47 3.28 -3.37 -24.99
C ASP A 47 3.65 -3.83 -23.56
N LEU A 48 3.15 -3.14 -22.53
CA LEU A 48 3.40 -3.48 -21.12
C LEU A 48 2.18 -4.14 -20.44
N ASP A 49 0.99 -4.05 -21.02
CA ASP A 49 -0.27 -4.47 -20.40
C ASP A 49 -0.25 -5.94 -19.94
N SER A 50 0.09 -6.88 -20.82
CA SER A 50 0.11 -8.32 -20.53
C SER A 50 1.09 -8.67 -19.39
N ASP A 51 2.27 -8.06 -19.38
CA ASP A 51 3.27 -8.26 -18.33
C ASP A 51 2.77 -7.78 -16.98
N ILE A 52 2.15 -6.59 -16.95
CA ILE A 52 1.62 -5.99 -15.72
C ILE A 52 0.48 -6.85 -15.18
N GLU A 53 -0.45 -7.30 -16.03
CA GLU A 53 -1.55 -8.19 -15.63
C GLU A 53 -1.03 -9.51 -15.05
N ALA A 54 -0.06 -10.14 -15.69
CA ALA A 54 0.55 -11.38 -15.20
C ALA A 54 1.22 -11.17 -13.83
N MET A 55 2.01 -10.10 -13.69
CA MET A 55 2.66 -9.76 -12.43
C MET A 55 1.66 -9.46 -11.30
N LEU A 56 0.56 -8.75 -11.58
CA LEU A 56 -0.52 -8.52 -10.61
C LEU A 56 -1.24 -9.82 -10.24
N GLY A 57 -1.38 -10.75 -11.19
CA GLY A 57 -1.88 -12.10 -10.96
C GLY A 57 -1.01 -12.87 -9.98
N HIS A 58 0.32 -12.79 -10.11
CA HIS A 58 1.26 -13.39 -9.15
C HIS A 58 1.16 -12.75 -7.75
N LEU A 59 0.93 -11.43 -7.69
CA LEU A 59 0.68 -10.69 -6.46
C LEU A 59 -0.73 -10.91 -5.87
N LYS A 60 -1.58 -11.71 -6.52
CA LYS A 60 -2.96 -11.98 -6.08
C LYS A 60 -3.82 -10.71 -6.02
N MET A 61 -3.60 -9.78 -6.94
CA MET A 61 -4.32 -8.51 -7.06
C MET A 61 -4.69 -8.17 -8.53
N PRO A 62 -5.26 -9.10 -9.30
CA PRO A 62 -5.45 -8.91 -10.75
C PRO A 62 -6.34 -7.72 -11.12
N LYS A 63 -7.23 -7.28 -10.21
CA LYS A 63 -8.15 -6.16 -10.47
C LYS A 63 -7.54 -4.78 -10.28
N LEU A 64 -6.35 -4.67 -9.67
CA LEU A 64 -5.79 -3.37 -9.27
C LEU A 64 -5.70 -2.39 -10.45
N LEU A 65 -5.35 -2.90 -11.63
CA LEU A 65 -5.18 -2.10 -12.85
C LEU A 65 -6.48 -1.40 -13.29
N THR A 66 -7.63 -2.01 -13.01
CA THR A 66 -8.95 -1.52 -13.46
C THR A 66 -9.74 -0.81 -12.36
N MET A 67 -9.17 -0.63 -11.16
CA MET A 67 -9.84 0.03 -10.03
C MET A 67 -9.76 1.57 -10.13
N ALA A 68 -10.28 2.12 -11.23
CA ALA A 68 -10.36 3.56 -11.47
C ALA A 68 -11.66 4.16 -10.90
N TYR A 69 -11.80 4.15 -9.58
CA TYR A 69 -12.99 4.68 -8.89
C TYR A 69 -12.86 6.17 -8.56
N PRO A 70 -13.97 6.91 -8.44
CA PRO A 70 -13.94 8.29 -7.97
C PRO A 70 -13.41 8.38 -6.53
N ALA A 71 -12.55 9.37 -6.26
CA ALA A 71 -12.07 9.65 -4.92
C ALA A 71 -13.11 10.46 -4.12
N TYR A 72 -13.44 10.00 -2.91
CA TYR A 72 -14.42 10.65 -2.03
C TYR A 72 -13.76 11.19 -0.76
N ARG A 73 -13.11 12.35 -0.85
CA ARG A 73 -12.28 12.92 0.23
C ARG A 73 -12.91 12.86 1.62
N ASP A 74 -14.13 13.36 1.78
CA ASP A 74 -14.83 13.39 3.07
C ASP A 74 -15.09 11.98 3.60
N VAL A 75 -15.67 11.12 2.75
CA VAL A 75 -15.94 9.71 3.07
C VAL A 75 -14.67 8.95 3.46
N SER A 76 -13.56 9.17 2.74
CA SER A 76 -12.27 8.57 3.05
C SER A 76 -11.72 9.06 4.39
N CYS A 77 -11.89 10.34 4.73
CA CYS A 77 -11.48 10.88 6.03
C CYS A 77 -12.29 10.25 7.17
N GLN A 78 -13.62 10.15 7.02
CA GLN A 78 -14.50 9.51 8.00
C GLN A 78 -14.16 8.03 8.17
N PHE A 79 -13.95 7.31 7.07
CA PHE A 79 -13.54 5.91 7.08
C PHE A 79 -12.25 5.71 7.86
N LEU A 80 -11.20 6.48 7.54
CA LEU A 80 -9.89 6.33 8.17
C LEU A 80 -9.88 6.76 9.64
N SER A 81 -10.59 7.84 10.00
CA SER A 81 -10.61 8.36 11.36
C SER A 81 -11.30 7.41 12.34
N SER A 82 -12.25 6.61 11.84
CA SER A 82 -13.04 5.65 12.61
C SER A 82 -12.62 4.19 12.40
N LEU A 83 -11.55 3.94 11.63
CA LEU A 83 -11.10 2.60 11.29
C LEU A 83 -10.60 1.86 12.53
N GLU A 84 -11.28 0.78 12.85
CA GLU A 84 -10.89 -0.22 13.84
C GLU A 84 -10.67 -1.56 13.13
N VAL A 85 -9.57 -2.24 13.46
CA VAL A 85 -9.22 -3.54 12.88
C VAL A 85 -9.14 -4.59 13.97
N THR A 86 -9.68 -5.77 13.69
CA THR A 86 -9.55 -6.95 14.54
C THR A 86 -9.00 -8.10 13.71
N TYR A 87 -7.80 -8.56 14.04
CA TYR A 87 -7.23 -9.78 13.47
C TYR A 87 -7.69 -11.01 14.26
N HIS A 88 -7.77 -12.15 13.58
CA HIS A 88 -8.08 -13.44 14.18
C HIS A 88 -6.83 -14.30 14.25
N ASP A 89 -6.62 -14.98 15.38
CA ASP A 89 -5.47 -15.89 15.56
C ASP A 89 -5.55 -17.14 14.66
N ALA A 90 -6.75 -17.47 14.18
CA ALA A 90 -7.04 -18.58 13.29
C ALA A 90 -8.07 -18.18 12.22
N PRO A 91 -8.06 -18.80 11.03
CA PRO A 91 -8.95 -18.41 9.95
C PRO A 91 -10.39 -18.75 10.31
N HIS A 92 -11.25 -17.74 10.40
CA HIS A 92 -12.66 -17.96 10.60
C HIS A 92 -13.33 -18.34 9.27
N VAL A 93 -14.06 -19.44 9.24
CA VAL A 93 -14.67 -20.01 8.01
C VAL A 93 -15.47 -18.99 7.21
N ARG A 94 -16.14 -18.04 7.88
CA ARG A 94 -16.95 -17.00 7.21
C ARG A 94 -16.30 -15.62 7.16
N GLN A 95 -15.36 -15.32 8.06
CA GLN A 95 -14.84 -13.95 8.23
C GLN A 95 -13.41 -13.80 7.72
N GLY A 96 -12.70 -14.91 7.50
CA GLY A 96 -11.29 -14.86 7.09
C GLY A 96 -10.38 -14.63 8.29
N TRP A 97 -9.31 -13.88 8.07
CA TRP A 97 -8.29 -13.57 9.09
C TRP A 97 -8.56 -12.33 9.91
N GLY A 98 -9.71 -11.68 9.72
CA GLY A 98 -10.07 -10.52 10.50
C GLY A 98 -11.30 -9.80 10.01
N LYS A 99 -11.52 -8.63 10.58
CA LYS A 99 -12.57 -7.69 10.21
C LYS A 99 -12.15 -6.26 10.47
N ILE A 100 -12.77 -5.35 9.72
CA ILE A 100 -12.71 -3.92 9.93
C ILE A 100 -14.07 -3.40 10.36
N LYS A 101 -14.04 -2.36 11.17
CA LYS A 101 -15.20 -1.59 11.62
C LYS A 101 -14.90 -0.12 11.39
N PHE A 102 -15.87 0.63 10.88
CA PHE A 102 -15.69 2.03 10.53
C PHE A 102 -17.03 2.75 10.44
N LYS A 103 -17.00 4.07 10.37
CA LYS A 103 -18.16 4.94 10.25
C LYS A 103 -18.08 5.81 9.00
N VAL A 104 -19.22 5.93 8.32
CA VAL A 104 -19.41 6.87 7.20
C VAL A 104 -20.81 7.47 7.33
N ASN A 105 -20.90 8.80 7.23
CA ASN A 105 -22.12 9.59 7.38
C ASN A 105 -22.88 9.25 8.68
N GLY A 106 -22.14 9.10 9.79
CA GLY A 106 -22.67 8.77 11.11
C GLY A 106 -23.21 7.33 11.26
N ARG A 107 -23.09 6.49 10.23
CA ARG A 107 -23.50 5.08 10.27
C ARG A 107 -22.29 4.19 10.45
N GLU A 108 -22.42 3.20 11.33
CA GLU A 108 -21.39 2.20 11.59
C GLU A 108 -21.52 1.01 10.62
N TYR A 109 -20.39 0.59 10.07
CA TYR A 109 -20.25 -0.54 9.16
C TYR A 109 -19.24 -1.54 9.70
N ASN A 110 -19.47 -2.82 9.39
CA ASN A 110 -18.57 -3.92 9.70
C ASN A 110 -18.32 -4.71 8.41
N MET A 111 -17.06 -4.97 8.09
CA MET A 111 -16.67 -5.72 6.90
C MET A 111 -15.59 -6.74 7.27
N ASN A 112 -15.78 -8.00 6.92
CA ASN A 112 -14.79 -9.04 7.20
C ASN A 112 -13.76 -9.14 6.06
N PHE A 113 -12.62 -9.76 6.32
CA PHE A 113 -11.51 -9.84 5.36
C PHE A 113 -11.87 -10.62 4.10
N LYS A 114 -12.77 -11.62 4.17
CA LYS A 114 -13.27 -12.30 2.97
C LYS A 114 -14.07 -11.37 2.06
N ASP A 115 -14.92 -10.52 2.63
CA ASP A 115 -15.66 -9.53 1.85
C ASP A 115 -14.72 -8.46 1.29
N THR A 116 -13.73 -8.01 2.08
CA THR A 116 -12.68 -7.10 1.60
C THR A 116 -11.94 -7.70 0.41
N GLY A 117 -11.52 -8.96 0.52
CA GLY A 117 -10.88 -9.70 -0.56
C GLY A 117 -11.76 -9.83 -1.79
N ARG A 118 -13.06 -10.09 -1.63
CA ARG A 118 -14.01 -10.17 -2.75
C ARG A 118 -14.15 -8.83 -3.48
N VAL A 119 -14.32 -7.74 -2.75
CA VAL A 119 -14.49 -6.38 -3.31
C VAL A 119 -13.22 -5.92 -4.01
N MET A 120 -12.07 -6.06 -3.35
CA MET A 120 -10.78 -5.60 -3.87
C MET A 120 -10.18 -6.57 -4.90
N GLY A 121 -10.65 -7.81 -4.97
CA GLY A 121 -10.03 -8.87 -5.75
C GLY A 121 -8.71 -9.37 -5.15
N PHE A 122 -8.55 -9.27 -3.83
CA PHE A 122 -7.36 -9.70 -3.09
C PHE A 122 -7.57 -11.09 -2.48
N GLN A 123 -6.49 -11.87 -2.37
CA GLN A 123 -6.53 -13.15 -1.66
C GLN A 123 -6.36 -12.97 -0.15
N ASP A 124 -7.23 -13.62 0.62
CA ASP A 124 -7.26 -13.62 2.09
C ASP A 124 -6.48 -14.83 2.63
N LEU A 125 -5.23 -14.59 3.04
CA LEU A 125 -4.33 -15.57 3.68
C LEU A 125 -3.82 -15.00 5.02
N ALA A 126 -3.09 -15.83 5.77
CA ALA A 126 -2.78 -15.60 7.18
C ALA A 126 -1.98 -14.33 7.46
N ASP A 127 -0.86 -14.18 6.77
CA ASP A 127 0.18 -13.26 7.19
C ASP A 127 0.01 -11.90 6.52
N TYR A 128 -0.16 -10.84 7.32
CA TYR A 128 -0.10 -9.47 6.81
C TYR A 128 1.34 -8.99 6.55
N SER A 129 2.34 -9.64 7.18
CA SER A 129 3.73 -9.21 7.07
C SER A 129 4.40 -9.81 5.84
N LEU A 130 5.11 -8.98 5.08
CA LEU A 130 5.96 -9.47 4.01
C LEU A 130 7.04 -10.42 4.57
N PRO A 131 7.32 -11.55 3.90
CA PRO A 131 8.33 -12.51 4.35
C PRO A 131 9.70 -11.87 4.56
N LYS A 132 10.29 -12.12 5.73
CA LYS A 132 11.64 -11.66 6.07
C LYS A 132 12.66 -12.69 5.60
N CYS A 133 13.19 -12.49 4.40
CA CYS A 133 14.35 -13.22 3.91
C CYS A 133 15.51 -12.23 3.73
N GLU A 134 16.62 -12.40 4.46
CA GLU A 134 17.71 -11.42 4.52
C GLU A 134 18.37 -11.15 3.17
N ASN A 135 18.63 -12.21 2.39
CA ASN A 135 19.31 -12.08 1.11
C ASN A 135 18.39 -11.67 -0.05
N LEU A 136 17.08 -11.71 0.16
CA LEU A 136 16.10 -11.52 -0.90
C LEU A 136 16.19 -10.14 -1.57
N PRO A 137 16.19 -9.00 -0.83
CA PRO A 137 16.28 -7.68 -1.46
C PRO A 137 17.55 -7.52 -2.29
N THR A 138 18.69 -7.96 -1.75
CA THR A 138 19.99 -7.88 -2.45
C THR A 138 20.01 -8.69 -3.74
N GLN A 139 19.50 -9.93 -3.72
CA GLN A 139 19.45 -10.78 -4.91
C GLN A 139 18.48 -10.24 -5.96
N LEU A 140 17.27 -9.84 -5.53
CA LEU A 140 16.26 -9.29 -6.43
C LEU A 140 16.76 -7.99 -7.07
N TRP A 141 17.38 -7.09 -6.30
CA TRP A 141 17.93 -5.85 -6.82
C TRP A 141 18.99 -6.09 -7.89
N LYS A 142 19.94 -7.00 -7.61
CA LYS A 142 20.96 -7.39 -8.58
C LYS A 142 20.32 -7.99 -9.85
N LEU A 143 19.25 -8.76 -9.71
CA LEU A 143 18.54 -9.34 -10.85
C LEU A 143 17.91 -8.25 -11.74
N ILE A 144 17.17 -7.30 -11.16
CA ILE A 144 16.40 -6.32 -11.95
C ILE A 144 17.19 -5.08 -12.38
N THR A 145 18.36 -4.84 -11.77
CA THR A 145 19.21 -3.65 -12.05
C THR A 145 20.62 -3.99 -12.52
N GLY A 146 21.12 -5.20 -12.26
CA GLY A 146 22.53 -5.57 -12.40
C GLY A 146 23.49 -4.94 -11.38
N ASN A 147 22.99 -4.10 -10.47
CA ASN A 147 23.80 -3.32 -9.53
C ASN A 147 23.83 -3.96 -8.14
N LYS A 148 24.79 -3.55 -7.32
CA LYS A 148 24.82 -3.90 -5.88
C LYS A 148 23.72 -3.11 -5.16
N HIS A 149 22.98 -3.79 -4.28
CA HIS A 149 21.97 -3.18 -3.42
C HIS A 149 22.60 -2.20 -2.42
N SER A 150 21.99 -1.02 -2.27
CA SER A 150 22.39 -0.03 -1.28
C SER A 150 21.18 0.80 -0.82
N THR A 151 20.84 0.63 0.46
CA THR A 151 19.73 1.35 1.12
C THR A 151 19.87 2.86 0.97
N GLY A 152 18.81 3.52 0.53
CA GLY A 152 18.75 4.99 0.33
C GLY A 152 19.34 5.49 -0.99
N VAL A 153 20.12 4.67 -1.69
CA VAL A 153 20.70 5.00 -3.01
C VAL A 153 19.84 4.44 -4.14
N ASP A 154 19.24 3.28 -3.92
CA ASP A 154 18.47 2.55 -4.92
C ASP A 154 17.25 3.36 -5.43
N LYS A 155 17.23 3.62 -6.74
CA LYS A 155 16.18 4.40 -7.42
C LYS A 155 15.40 3.54 -8.40
N ASN A 156 14.12 3.83 -8.56
CA ASN A 156 13.25 3.19 -9.55
C ASN A 156 13.83 3.28 -10.97
N SER A 157 14.50 4.39 -11.32
CA SER A 157 15.17 4.58 -12.61
C SER A 157 16.29 3.58 -12.90
N HIS A 158 16.86 2.93 -11.86
CA HIS A 158 17.88 1.90 -12.02
C HIS A 158 17.31 0.52 -12.44
N ILE A 159 16.00 0.30 -12.28
CA ILE A 159 15.32 -0.92 -12.72
C ILE A 159 15.31 -0.98 -14.23
N ARG A 160 15.91 -2.01 -14.84
CA ARG A 160 16.09 -2.09 -16.30
C ARG A 160 14.81 -2.47 -17.04
N HIS A 161 14.00 -3.35 -16.45
CA HIS A 161 12.77 -3.84 -17.08
C HIS A 161 11.64 -2.80 -16.96
N PRO A 162 11.05 -2.32 -18.07
CA PRO A 162 10.03 -1.27 -18.04
C PRO A 162 8.78 -1.69 -17.26
N SER A 163 8.28 -2.91 -17.47
CA SER A 163 7.11 -3.46 -16.74
C SER A 163 7.34 -3.49 -15.22
N VAL A 164 8.51 -3.98 -14.76
CA VAL A 164 8.86 -3.99 -13.32
C VAL A 164 8.98 -2.57 -12.77
N ARG A 165 9.58 -1.66 -13.55
CA ARG A 165 9.72 -0.25 -13.17
C ARG A 165 8.36 0.42 -13.00
N TYR A 166 7.44 0.18 -13.93
CA TYR A 166 6.07 0.69 -13.88
C TYR A 166 5.30 0.08 -12.70
N LEU A 167 5.34 -1.24 -12.54
CA LEU A 167 4.67 -1.96 -11.45
C LEU A 167 5.12 -1.43 -10.09
N HIS A 168 6.43 -1.28 -9.87
CA HIS A 168 6.96 -0.68 -8.64
C HIS A 168 6.30 0.66 -8.34
N ARG A 169 6.26 1.56 -9.34
CA ARG A 169 5.72 2.90 -9.17
C ARG A 169 4.23 2.85 -8.84
N MET A 170 3.48 1.99 -9.52
CA MET A 170 2.05 1.79 -9.25
C MET A 170 1.82 1.27 -7.82
N LEU A 171 2.56 0.24 -7.38
CA LEU A 171 2.43 -0.31 -6.03
C LEU A 171 2.81 0.71 -4.96
N VAL A 172 3.87 1.50 -5.18
CA VAL A 172 4.28 2.52 -4.21
C VAL A 172 3.21 3.60 -4.05
N HIS A 173 2.61 4.05 -5.15
CA HIS A 173 1.51 5.00 -5.09
C HIS A 173 0.22 4.41 -4.49
N ALA A 174 0.00 3.10 -4.61
CA ALA A 174 -1.21 2.44 -4.11
C ALA A 174 -1.14 2.10 -2.61
N PHE A 175 0.03 1.65 -2.11
CA PHE A 175 0.13 1.04 -0.77
C PHE A 175 0.98 1.81 0.24
N TYR A 176 1.81 2.76 -0.18
CA TYR A 176 2.76 3.41 0.73
C TYR A 176 2.57 4.93 0.82
N PRO A 177 2.41 5.48 2.04
CA PRO A 177 2.43 6.91 2.27
C PRO A 177 3.85 7.48 2.24
N ARG A 178 4.37 7.75 1.05
CA ARG A 178 5.74 8.26 0.89
C ARG A 178 5.77 9.58 0.13
N LYS A 179 6.73 10.43 0.54
CA LYS A 179 7.05 11.72 -0.10
C LYS A 179 8.01 11.60 -1.29
N GLN A 180 8.80 10.52 -1.34
CA GLN A 180 9.82 10.28 -2.36
C GLN A 180 9.58 8.93 -3.04
N ASP A 181 8.79 8.97 -4.11
CA ASP A 181 8.33 7.78 -4.83
C ASP A 181 9.40 7.21 -5.77
N GLY A 182 10.55 7.87 -5.84
CA GLY A 182 11.69 7.47 -6.66
C GLY A 182 12.63 6.48 -5.99
N ASN A 183 12.61 6.35 -4.66
CA ASN A 183 13.49 5.42 -3.94
C ASN A 183 12.86 4.04 -3.85
N VAL A 184 13.67 3.00 -4.00
CA VAL A 184 13.24 1.61 -3.81
C VAL A 184 13.74 1.14 -2.44
N THR A 185 12.80 0.78 -1.57
CA THR A 185 13.10 0.22 -0.25
C THR A 185 13.11 -1.30 -0.29
N GLU A 186 13.68 -1.93 0.73
CA GLU A 186 13.60 -3.39 0.85
C GLU A 186 12.16 -3.90 0.98
N GLU A 187 11.25 -3.11 1.55
CA GLU A 187 9.84 -3.46 1.64
C GLU A 187 9.21 -3.56 0.24
N ASP A 188 9.50 -2.60 -0.63
CA ASP A 188 9.03 -2.61 -2.02
C ASP A 188 9.60 -3.82 -2.77
N MET A 189 10.87 -4.16 -2.54
CA MET A 189 11.50 -5.35 -3.11
C MET A 189 10.83 -6.64 -2.64
N ARG A 190 10.50 -6.74 -1.35
CA ARG A 190 9.76 -7.89 -0.81
C ARG A 190 8.35 -7.99 -1.39
N LEU A 191 7.67 -6.87 -1.61
CA LEU A 191 6.36 -6.88 -2.27
C LEU A 191 6.47 -7.23 -3.76
N LEU A 192 7.51 -6.79 -4.46
CA LEU A 192 7.73 -7.06 -5.89
C LEU A 192 8.18 -8.49 -6.20
N CYS A 193 8.82 -9.18 -5.25
CA CYS A 193 9.41 -10.49 -5.52
C CYS A 193 8.41 -11.51 -6.11
N PRO A 194 7.17 -11.66 -5.61
CA PRO A 194 6.23 -12.62 -6.19
C PRO A 194 5.85 -12.26 -7.62
N ALA A 195 5.74 -10.97 -7.95
CA ALA A 195 5.46 -10.50 -9.31
C ALA A 195 6.51 -11.00 -10.31
N ILE A 196 7.79 -10.86 -9.93
CA ILE A 196 8.95 -11.15 -10.78
C ILE A 196 9.29 -12.64 -10.78
N ARG A 197 8.64 -13.44 -9.91
CA ARG A 197 8.95 -14.86 -9.75
C ARG A 197 8.53 -15.67 -10.98
N SER A 198 9.44 -15.83 -11.93
CA SER A 198 9.47 -17.00 -12.80
C SER A 198 10.16 -18.17 -12.09
N PRO A 199 9.68 -19.41 -12.21
CA PRO A 199 10.37 -20.58 -11.66
C PRO A 199 11.83 -20.64 -12.17
N GLY A 200 12.81 -20.64 -11.26
CA GLY A 200 14.23 -20.83 -11.58
C GLY A 200 15.11 -19.58 -11.68
N THR A 201 14.56 -18.36 -11.59
CA THR A 201 15.36 -17.11 -11.77
C THR A 201 15.98 -16.57 -10.49
N LEU A 202 15.42 -16.90 -9.32
CA LEU A 202 15.96 -16.51 -8.00
C LEU A 202 16.21 -17.76 -7.16
N PRO A 203 17.37 -17.88 -6.47
CA PRO A 203 17.61 -18.92 -5.49
C PRO A 203 16.84 -18.57 -4.21
N LEU A 204 15.52 -18.69 -4.28
CA LEU A 204 14.64 -18.61 -3.13
C LEU A 204 14.70 -19.93 -2.35
N PRO A 205 14.37 -19.94 -1.04
CA PRO A 205 14.19 -21.17 -0.30
C PRO A 205 13.27 -22.13 -1.06
N SER A 206 13.52 -23.44 -0.92
CA SER A 206 12.77 -24.50 -1.61
C SER A 206 11.26 -24.43 -1.34
N ASN A 207 10.88 -23.86 -0.20
CA ASN A 207 9.50 -23.61 0.19
C ASN A 207 9.05 -22.24 -0.31
N ASP A 208 7.82 -22.15 -0.81
CA ASP A 208 7.23 -20.88 -1.22
C ASP A 208 7.02 -19.97 0.01
N ILE A 209 7.97 -19.06 0.25
CA ILE A 209 7.97 -18.15 1.39
C ILE A 209 6.77 -17.19 1.39
N TYR A 210 6.02 -17.10 0.27
CA TYR A 210 4.82 -16.29 0.15
C TYR A 210 3.52 -17.11 0.27
N ALA A 211 3.60 -18.42 0.55
CA ALA A 211 2.43 -19.31 0.58
C ALA A 211 1.34 -18.87 1.57
N SER A 212 1.74 -18.21 2.67
CA SER A 212 0.82 -17.70 3.71
C SER A 212 0.55 -16.20 3.60
N PHE A 213 1.18 -15.48 2.66
CA PHE A 213 1.08 -14.02 2.56
C PHE A 213 -0.31 -13.59 2.08
N GLY A 214 -1.05 -12.92 2.96
CA GLY A 214 -2.41 -12.43 2.71
C GLY A 214 -2.41 -10.98 2.27
N MET A 215 -2.75 -10.75 0.99
CA MET A 215 -2.84 -9.40 0.44
C MET A 215 -3.92 -8.57 1.15
N VAL A 216 -5.03 -9.18 1.57
CA VAL A 216 -6.06 -8.48 2.36
C VAL A 216 -5.48 -7.98 3.69
N SER A 217 -4.85 -8.87 4.44
CA SER A 217 -4.28 -8.54 5.75
C SER A 217 -3.15 -7.49 5.60
N PHE A 218 -2.32 -7.59 4.57
CA PHE A 218 -1.32 -6.58 4.22
C PHE A 218 -1.94 -5.22 3.90
N PHE A 219 -2.98 -5.18 3.05
CA PHE A 219 -3.68 -3.95 2.69
C PHE A 219 -4.33 -3.29 3.90
N VAL A 220 -5.03 -4.05 4.75
CA VAL A 220 -5.65 -3.52 5.96
C VAL A 220 -4.59 -2.98 6.93
N ASN A 221 -3.46 -3.68 7.08
CA ASN A 221 -2.34 -3.20 7.87
C ASN A 221 -1.76 -1.88 7.32
N ARG A 222 -1.75 -1.68 5.98
CA ARG A 222 -1.37 -0.37 5.39
C ARG A 222 -2.35 0.73 5.75
N LEU A 223 -3.65 0.45 5.81
CA LEU A 223 -4.67 1.43 6.23
C LEU A 223 -4.48 1.86 7.69
N GLU A 224 -4.19 0.92 8.59
CA GLU A 224 -3.86 1.24 9.99
C GLU A 224 -2.58 2.07 10.08
N HIS A 225 -1.53 1.66 9.38
CA HIS A 225 -0.29 2.41 9.33
C HIS A 225 -0.51 3.83 8.77
N TYR A 226 -1.38 3.99 7.77
CA TYR A 226 -1.72 5.29 7.21
C TYR A 226 -2.44 6.17 8.23
N ARG A 227 -3.43 5.63 8.92
CA ARG A 227 -4.16 6.32 10.00
C ARG A 227 -3.19 6.87 11.05
N ASP A 228 -2.27 6.03 11.51
CA ASP A 228 -1.30 6.39 12.54
C ASP A 228 -0.25 7.38 12.02
N TRP A 229 0.27 7.14 10.81
CA TRP A 229 1.18 8.06 10.12
C TRP A 229 0.58 9.45 9.96
N ALA A 230 -0.66 9.54 9.49
CA ALA A 230 -1.33 10.82 9.23
C ALA A 230 -1.41 11.67 10.48
N TRP A 231 -1.71 11.08 11.64
CA TRP A 231 -1.71 11.81 12.92
C TRP A 231 -0.36 12.45 13.26
N THR A 232 0.73 11.73 12.99
CA THR A 232 2.10 12.14 13.31
C THR A 232 2.71 13.15 12.33
N GLN A 233 2.07 13.41 11.19
CA GLN A 233 2.55 14.40 10.22
C GLN A 233 2.10 15.82 10.59
N GLN A 234 3.04 16.76 10.61
CA GLN A 234 2.75 18.19 10.74
C GLN A 234 2.40 18.80 9.38
N GLY A 235 1.54 19.82 9.38
CA GLY A 235 1.16 20.59 8.19
C GLY A 235 2.36 21.27 7.54
N LEU A 236 3.01 20.58 6.61
CA LEU A 236 3.96 21.09 5.62
C LEU A 236 3.87 20.16 4.41
N SER A 237 3.01 20.54 3.45
CA SER A 237 2.93 20.05 2.07
C SER A 237 3.29 18.56 1.92
N SER A 238 2.46 17.69 2.47
CA SER A 238 2.56 16.24 2.24
C SER A 238 1.52 15.88 1.19
N SER A 239 1.92 15.90 -0.08
CA SER A 239 1.11 15.51 -1.23
C SER A 239 0.79 14.01 -1.16
N MET A 240 -0.48 13.61 -1.01
CA MET A 240 -0.81 12.19 -1.04
C MET A 240 -2.18 11.81 -1.60
N THR A 241 -2.18 10.76 -2.40
CA THR A 241 -3.29 10.23 -3.18
C THR A 241 -4.31 9.46 -2.32
N LEU A 242 -5.61 9.75 -2.50
CA LEU A 242 -6.70 8.90 -2.00
C LEU A 242 -7.11 7.88 -3.06
N THR A 243 -7.30 6.63 -2.66
CA THR A 243 -7.92 5.57 -3.45
C THR A 243 -9.40 5.82 -3.70
#